data_AF-A0A353GBE4-F1
#
_entry.id   AF-A0A353GBE4-F1
#
_cell.length_a   1.000
_cell.length_b   1.000
_cell.length_c   1.000
_cell.angle_alpha   90.00
_cell.angle_beta   90.00
_cell.angle_gamma   90.00
#
_symmetry.space_group_name_H-M   'P 1'
#
loop_
_entity.id
_entity.type
_entity.pdbx_description
1 polymer ?
#
loop_
_entity_poly.entity_id
_entity_poly.type
_entity_poly.pdbx_seq_one_letter_code
_entity_poly.pdbx_strand_id
1 'polypeptide(L)'
;MTKTHLTLSALAAIACLLCQTSTFAADATVAQNDNLNAVLWHQTSVEFQATTIGAYMLGKLRLDQALTDKNWTALPDQKTGYQDLPPAVVLDVDDTVLNTTAYEAWNVAAGTSFSPKSWTDYVKAKKDVAIPGAVDFTQYAASKGVKVFYVTNRVSEEKPATIEEMKAMGFPFDDKVETFLAKKEQPDWTSAKSTRFAHIAKNYRVVLMFGDNFGDFTDKFNGTLAERQKEFEADAAHWGHDWIALANPMYGSFESAPFNSNYKLSPDEQRAEKIKALTPWSGQ
;
A
#
# COMPACT_ATOMS: atom_id res chain seq x y z
N MET A 1 -62.21 -37.84 76.89
CA MET A 1 -61.65 -36.61 77.50
C MET A 1 -60.16 -36.66 77.18
N THR A 2 -59.54 -35.79 76.38
CA THR A 2 -59.52 -34.32 76.48
C THR A 2 -58.96 -33.74 75.17
N LYS A 3 -59.67 -32.73 74.64
CA LYS A 3 -59.28 -31.56 73.83
C LYS A 3 -58.25 -31.68 72.68
N THR A 4 -58.79 -31.49 71.48
CA THR A 4 -58.39 -30.57 70.39
C THR A 4 -57.12 -29.74 70.57
N HIS A 5 -56.21 -29.75 69.58
CA HIS A 5 -55.69 -28.55 68.93
C HIS A 5 -55.28 -28.83 67.48
N LEU A 6 -55.85 -28.03 66.58
CA LEU A 6 -55.59 -27.93 65.15
C LEU A 6 -54.39 -26.99 64.97
N THR A 7 -53.35 -27.41 64.26
CA THR A 7 -52.37 -26.47 63.67
C THR A 7 -52.02 -26.95 62.26
N LEU A 8 -52.63 -26.26 61.30
CA LEU A 8 -52.16 -26.14 59.92
C LEU A 8 -50.71 -25.62 59.95
N SER A 9 -49.79 -26.26 59.24
CA SER A 9 -48.53 -25.62 58.86
C SER A 9 -48.11 -26.08 57.47
N ALA A 10 -47.92 -25.06 56.64
CA ALA A 10 -47.78 -25.04 55.20
C ALA A 10 -46.71 -25.98 54.62
N LEU A 11 -47.03 -26.52 53.44
CA LEU A 11 -46.07 -26.97 52.45
C LEU A 11 -45.03 -25.87 52.19
N ALA A 12 -43.76 -26.16 52.38
CA ALA A 12 -42.67 -25.47 51.72
C ALA A 12 -41.92 -26.50 50.87
N ALA A 13 -42.38 -26.65 49.63
CA ALA A 13 -41.62 -27.35 48.60
C ALA A 13 -40.35 -26.53 48.31
N ILE A 14 -39.21 -27.01 48.81
CA ILE A 14 -37.89 -26.49 48.43
C ILE A 14 -37.63 -27.02 47.01
N ALA A 15 -38.17 -26.34 46.01
CA ALA A 15 -37.70 -26.43 44.65
C ALA A 15 -36.34 -25.74 44.63
N CYS A 16 -35.28 -26.54 44.69
CA CYS A 16 -33.92 -26.09 44.46
C CYS A 16 -33.84 -25.70 42.97
N LEU A 17 -34.17 -24.44 42.68
CA LEU A 17 -33.94 -23.82 41.38
C LEU A 17 -32.43 -23.83 41.18
N LEU A 18 -31.94 -24.82 40.43
CA LEU A 18 -30.67 -24.75 39.73
C LEU A 18 -30.74 -23.50 38.86
N CYS A 19 -30.19 -22.39 39.38
CA CYS A 19 -29.90 -21.21 38.61
C CYS A 19 -28.79 -21.64 37.63
N GLN A 20 -29.19 -22.25 36.52
CA GLN A 20 -28.35 -22.35 35.35
C GLN A 20 -28.08 -20.92 34.92
N THR A 21 -26.98 -20.35 35.43
CA THR A 21 -26.36 -19.21 34.79
C THR A 21 -25.96 -19.71 33.41
N SER A 22 -26.85 -19.54 32.44
CA SER A 22 -26.49 -19.51 31.04
C SER A 22 -25.49 -18.38 30.92
N THR A 23 -24.21 -18.69 31.10
CA THR A 23 -23.14 -17.87 30.57
C THR A 23 -23.39 -17.86 29.09
N PHE A 24 -24.06 -16.83 28.59
CA PHE A 24 -23.98 -16.48 27.19
C PHE A 24 -22.48 -16.43 26.91
N ALA A 25 -21.97 -17.42 26.18
CA ALA A 25 -20.68 -17.30 25.56
C ALA A 25 -20.79 -16.01 24.76
N ALA A 26 -20.08 -14.97 25.19
CA ALA A 26 -19.89 -13.80 24.36
C ALA A 26 -19.33 -14.35 23.06
N ASP A 27 -20.11 -14.27 21.98
CA ASP A 27 -19.59 -14.47 20.64
C ASP A 27 -18.26 -13.73 20.60
N ALA A 28 -17.18 -14.44 20.29
CA ALA A 28 -15.87 -13.82 20.17
C ALA A 28 -15.97 -12.79 19.05
N THR A 29 -16.26 -11.55 19.40
CA THR A 29 -16.31 -10.43 18.47
C THR A 29 -14.91 -10.31 17.90
N VAL A 30 -14.77 -10.46 16.58
CA VAL A 30 -13.52 -10.15 15.88
C VAL A 30 -13.08 -8.76 16.36
N ALA A 31 -11.86 -8.66 16.87
CA ALA A 31 -11.34 -7.40 17.40
C ALA A 31 -11.38 -6.33 16.31
N GLN A 32 -11.70 -5.09 16.70
CA GLN A 32 -11.66 -3.97 15.75
C GLN A 32 -10.25 -3.81 15.20
N ASN A 33 -10.15 -3.50 13.91
CA ASN A 33 -8.90 -3.20 13.24
C ASN A 33 -9.08 -1.93 12.40
N ASP A 34 -8.25 -0.92 12.64
CA ASP A 34 -8.34 0.38 11.95
C ASP A 34 -8.11 0.25 10.43
N ASN A 35 -7.47 -0.81 9.94
CA ASN A 35 -7.21 -1.06 8.52
C ASN A 35 -8.37 -1.77 7.79
N LEU A 36 -9.39 -2.28 8.51
CA LEU A 36 -10.46 -3.10 7.94
C LEU A 36 -11.13 -2.46 6.73
N ASN A 37 -11.56 -1.20 6.84
CA ASN A 37 -12.27 -0.52 5.76
C ASN A 37 -11.36 -0.14 4.59
N ALA A 38 -10.08 0.15 4.84
CA ALA A 38 -9.12 0.45 3.79
C ALA A 38 -8.83 -0.78 2.94
N VAL A 39 -8.58 -1.93 3.58
CA VAL A 39 -8.42 -3.23 2.90
C VAL A 39 -9.70 -3.62 2.16
N LEU A 40 -10.87 -3.48 2.79
CA LEU A 40 -12.15 -3.77 2.14
C LEU A 40 -12.36 -2.90 0.90
N TRP A 41 -12.10 -1.59 0.98
CA TRP A 41 -12.22 -0.68 -0.15
C TRP A 41 -11.27 -1.09 -1.28
N HIS A 42 -9.99 -1.32 -0.98
CA HIS A 42 -9.01 -1.66 -2.01
C HIS A 42 -9.28 -3.02 -2.67
N GLN A 43 -9.77 -4.01 -1.90
CA GLN A 43 -10.00 -5.36 -2.41
C GLN A 43 -11.35 -5.50 -3.15
N THR A 44 -12.38 -4.77 -2.72
CA THR A 44 -13.77 -5.04 -3.15
C THR A 44 -14.48 -3.87 -3.83
N SER A 45 -13.99 -2.64 -3.68
CA SER A 45 -14.66 -1.48 -4.30
C SER A 45 -14.44 -1.48 -5.82
N VAL A 46 -15.51 -1.17 -6.55
CA VAL A 46 -15.42 -0.90 -7.99
C VAL A 46 -14.77 0.46 -8.24
N GLU A 47 -14.80 1.35 -7.26
CA GLU A 47 -14.15 2.66 -7.27
C GLU A 47 -12.63 2.51 -7.33
N PHE A 48 -12.02 1.60 -6.57
CA PHE A 48 -10.59 1.30 -6.67
C PHE A 48 -10.23 0.82 -8.09
N GLN A 49 -11.03 -0.07 -8.67
CA GLN A 49 -10.80 -0.53 -10.04
C GLN A 49 -10.93 0.61 -11.06
N ALA A 50 -11.97 1.43 -10.95
CA ALA A 50 -12.21 2.55 -11.87
C ALA A 50 -11.10 3.61 -11.79
N THR A 51 -10.67 3.94 -10.58
CA THR A 51 -9.62 4.94 -10.33
C THR A 51 -8.24 4.48 -10.81
N THR A 52 -7.86 3.22 -10.58
CA THR A 52 -6.59 2.66 -11.08
C THR A 52 -6.58 2.54 -12.61
N ILE A 53 -7.68 2.09 -13.23
CA ILE A 53 -7.83 2.11 -14.69
C ILE A 53 -7.68 3.53 -15.23
N GLY A 54 -8.33 4.52 -14.59
CA GLY A 54 -8.22 5.94 -14.95
C GLY A 54 -6.78 6.45 -14.89
N ALA A 55 -6.05 6.12 -13.82
CA ALA A 55 -4.64 6.49 -13.66
C ALA A 55 -3.76 5.91 -14.78
N TYR A 56 -3.93 4.63 -15.12
CA TYR A 56 -3.17 4.01 -16.22
C TYR A 56 -3.58 4.50 -17.61
N MET A 57 -4.83 4.88 -17.81
CA MET A 57 -5.28 5.57 -19.04
C MET A 57 -4.66 6.95 -19.19
N LEU A 58 -4.62 7.73 -18.11
CA LEU A 58 -3.88 8.99 -18.08
C LEU A 58 -2.39 8.73 -18.39
N GLY A 59 -1.81 7.69 -17.80
CA GLY A 59 -0.46 7.23 -18.09
C GLY A 59 -0.19 7.00 -19.58
N LYS A 60 -1.07 6.28 -20.29
CA LYS A 60 -0.94 6.07 -21.75
C LYS A 60 -0.95 7.40 -22.52
N LEU A 61 -1.87 8.30 -22.17
CA LEU A 61 -1.99 9.61 -22.81
C LEU A 61 -0.74 10.47 -22.58
N ARG A 62 -0.25 10.52 -21.34
CA ARG A 62 0.98 11.24 -20.96
C ARG A 62 2.22 10.65 -21.61
N LEU A 63 2.27 9.33 -21.76
CA LEU A 63 3.37 8.67 -22.44
C LEU A 63 3.48 9.14 -23.89
N ASP A 64 2.36 9.16 -24.63
CA ASP A 64 2.37 9.62 -26.02
C ASP A 64 2.81 11.09 -26.13
N GLN A 65 2.38 11.95 -25.20
CA GLN A 65 2.84 13.35 -25.14
C GLN A 65 4.35 13.43 -24.88
N ALA A 66 4.84 12.72 -23.87
CA ALA A 66 6.25 12.72 -23.48
C ALA A 66 7.20 12.21 -24.56
N LEU A 67 6.72 11.31 -25.43
CA LEU A 67 7.49 10.80 -26.56
C LEU A 67 7.67 11.84 -27.67
N THR A 68 6.79 12.85 -27.75
CA THR A 68 6.89 13.95 -28.73
C THR A 68 7.74 15.13 -28.26
N ASP A 69 7.98 15.25 -26.95
CA ASP A 69 8.80 16.32 -26.36
C ASP A 69 10.11 15.75 -25.80
N LYS A 70 11.24 16.11 -26.42
CA LYS A 70 12.56 15.68 -25.97
C LYS A 70 12.99 16.27 -24.62
N ASN A 71 12.39 17.39 -24.20
CA ASN A 71 12.64 18.03 -22.90
C ASN A 71 11.76 17.48 -21.77
N TRP A 72 10.85 16.56 -22.08
CA TRP A 72 10.06 15.88 -21.06
C TRP A 72 10.94 14.94 -20.23
N THR A 73 10.87 15.09 -18.90
CA THR A 73 11.42 14.16 -17.91
C THR A 73 10.57 14.18 -16.64
N ALA A 74 10.40 13.01 -16.03
CA ALA A 74 9.75 12.86 -14.73
C ALA A 74 10.74 12.96 -13.56
N LEU A 75 12.06 12.97 -13.82
CA LEU A 75 13.08 13.07 -12.78
C LEU A 75 13.52 14.52 -12.58
N PRO A 76 13.30 15.13 -11.39
CA PRO A 76 13.68 16.52 -11.14
C PRO A 76 15.18 16.80 -11.32
N ASP A 77 16.02 15.80 -11.07
CA ASP A 77 17.48 15.89 -11.14
C ASP A 77 18.06 15.57 -12.52
N GLN A 78 17.25 15.10 -13.47
CA GLN A 78 17.70 14.80 -14.83
C GLN A 78 17.73 16.10 -15.67
N LYS A 79 18.74 16.95 -15.42
CA LYS A 79 18.80 18.33 -15.95
C LYS A 79 19.43 18.47 -17.34
N THR A 80 20.38 17.61 -17.71
CA THR A 80 21.17 17.73 -18.96
C THR A 80 21.42 16.37 -19.59
N GLY A 81 21.66 16.34 -20.91
CA GLY A 81 22.13 15.16 -21.65
C GLY A 81 21.12 14.02 -21.79
N TYR A 82 19.90 14.18 -21.29
CA TYR A 82 18.88 13.13 -21.30
C TYR A 82 18.07 13.09 -22.59
N GLN A 83 18.04 14.17 -23.37
CA GLN A 83 17.22 14.30 -24.59
C GLN A 83 17.54 13.21 -25.63
N ASP A 84 18.80 12.77 -25.67
CA ASP A 84 19.31 11.75 -26.59
C ASP A 84 19.24 10.33 -26.01
N LEU A 85 18.89 10.18 -24.73
CA LEU A 85 18.73 8.86 -24.11
C LEU A 85 17.42 8.20 -24.52
N PRO A 86 17.38 6.86 -24.63
CA PRO A 86 16.15 6.12 -24.84
C PRO A 86 15.13 6.39 -23.72
N PRO A 87 13.83 6.53 -24.03
CA PRO A 87 12.80 6.79 -23.03
C PRO A 87 12.57 5.57 -22.13
N ALA A 88 12.22 5.83 -20.88
CA ALA A 88 11.86 4.83 -19.88
C ALA A 88 10.70 5.30 -19.00
N VAL A 89 9.93 4.36 -18.47
CA VAL A 89 8.98 4.59 -17.38
C VAL A 89 9.44 3.84 -16.14
N VAL A 90 9.15 4.40 -14.98
CA VAL A 90 9.43 3.81 -13.67
C VAL A 90 8.12 3.54 -12.97
N LEU A 91 7.95 2.35 -12.43
CA LEU A 91 6.80 1.98 -11.61
C LEU A 91 7.30 1.41 -10.29
N ASP A 92 6.67 1.80 -9.18
CA ASP A 92 6.69 0.98 -7.98
C ASP A 92 6.03 -0.39 -8.23
N VAL A 93 6.26 -1.35 -7.33
CA VAL A 93 5.69 -2.69 -7.42
C VAL A 93 4.46 -2.87 -6.53
N ASP A 94 4.57 -2.63 -5.22
CA ASP A 94 3.56 -3.08 -4.24
C ASP A 94 2.42 -2.07 -4.14
N ASP A 95 1.21 -2.48 -4.50
CA ASP A 95 0.00 -1.66 -4.70
C ASP A 95 0.09 -0.60 -5.81
N THR A 96 1.16 -0.69 -6.61
CA THR A 96 1.28 0.01 -7.90
C THR A 96 1.07 -0.94 -9.08
N VAL A 97 1.87 -2.00 -9.23
CA VAL A 97 1.65 -3.01 -10.29
C VAL A 97 1.11 -4.34 -9.76
N LEU A 98 1.48 -4.71 -8.54
CA LEU A 98 1.01 -5.91 -7.85
C LEU A 98 0.10 -5.48 -6.69
N ASN A 99 -1.11 -6.02 -6.65
CA ASN A 99 -2.03 -5.84 -5.55
C ASN A 99 -1.65 -6.79 -4.42
N THR A 100 -1.32 -6.21 -3.26
CA THR A 100 -0.80 -6.94 -2.09
C THR A 100 -1.85 -7.08 -0.98
N THR A 101 -3.10 -6.70 -1.25
CA THR A 101 -4.22 -6.68 -0.28
C THR A 101 -4.45 -8.01 0.42
N ALA A 102 -4.08 -9.15 -0.19
CA ALA A 102 -4.23 -10.46 0.43
C ALA A 102 -3.40 -10.58 1.73
N TYR A 103 -2.24 -9.92 1.80
CA TYR A 103 -1.44 -9.85 3.02
C TYR A 103 -2.12 -9.00 4.10
N GLU A 104 -2.65 -7.83 3.72
CA GLU A 104 -3.34 -6.95 4.67
C GLU A 104 -4.67 -7.54 5.16
N ALA A 105 -5.39 -8.24 4.30
CA ALA A 105 -6.58 -9.01 4.68
C ALA A 105 -6.24 -10.12 5.68
N TRP A 106 -5.09 -10.80 5.51
CA TRP A 106 -4.61 -11.76 6.49
C TRP A 106 -4.27 -11.08 7.83
N ASN A 107 -3.59 -9.94 7.82
CA ASN A 107 -3.30 -9.18 9.06
C ASN A 107 -4.58 -8.78 9.80
N VAL A 108 -5.57 -8.28 9.08
CA VAL A 108 -6.87 -7.91 9.64
C VAL A 108 -7.58 -9.12 10.25
N ALA A 109 -7.65 -10.24 9.52
CA ALA A 109 -8.33 -11.45 9.98
C ALA A 109 -7.61 -12.15 11.16
N ALA A 110 -6.28 -12.13 11.17
CA ALA A 110 -5.46 -12.78 12.18
C ALA A 110 -5.20 -11.89 13.41
N GLY A 111 -5.55 -10.59 13.36
CA GLY A 111 -5.21 -9.62 14.40
C GLY A 111 -3.70 -9.40 14.51
N THR A 112 -2.97 -9.54 13.41
CA THR A 112 -1.52 -9.32 13.31
C THR A 112 -1.21 -8.01 12.60
N SER A 113 0.08 -7.71 12.44
CA SER A 113 0.57 -6.56 11.70
C SER A 113 1.77 -6.94 10.85
N PHE A 114 2.20 -6.00 10.00
CA PHE A 114 3.38 -6.21 9.16
C PHE A 114 4.61 -6.65 9.97
N SER A 115 5.25 -7.72 9.51
CA SER A 115 6.62 -8.05 9.89
C SER A 115 7.43 -8.40 8.64
N PRO A 116 8.75 -8.08 8.60
CA PRO A 116 9.58 -8.47 7.46
C PRO A 116 9.53 -9.97 7.18
N LYS A 117 9.47 -10.81 8.23
CA LYS A 117 9.42 -12.26 8.07
C LYS A 117 8.13 -12.73 7.39
N SER A 118 6.98 -12.34 7.92
CA SER A 118 5.67 -12.74 7.36
C SER A 118 5.47 -12.18 5.96
N TRP A 119 5.99 -10.97 5.70
CA TRP A 119 5.98 -10.38 4.37
C TRP A 119 6.80 -11.18 3.36
N THR A 120 8.04 -11.54 3.70
CA THR A 120 8.87 -12.38 2.82
C THR A 120 8.23 -13.76 2.58
N ASP A 121 7.60 -14.35 3.61
CA ASP A 121 6.86 -15.60 3.46
C ASP A 121 5.65 -15.44 2.50
N TYR A 122 4.94 -14.31 2.58
CA TYR A 122 3.84 -13.95 1.67
C TYR A 122 4.31 -13.76 0.22
N VAL A 123 5.36 -12.98 -0.01
CA VAL A 123 5.92 -12.76 -1.37
C VAL A 123 6.35 -14.08 -2.00
N LYS A 124 6.96 -14.98 -1.22
CA LYS A 124 7.35 -16.32 -1.71
C LYS A 124 6.15 -17.21 -2.02
N ALA A 125 4.98 -16.94 -1.44
CA ALA A 125 3.74 -17.67 -1.70
C ALA A 125 3.06 -17.28 -3.02
N LYS A 126 3.47 -16.18 -3.67
CA LYS A 126 2.99 -15.71 -4.98
C LYS A 126 1.47 -15.66 -5.04
N LYS A 127 0.90 -14.77 -4.24
CA LYS A 127 -0.55 -14.56 -4.10
C LYS A 127 -1.00 -13.19 -4.59
N ASP A 128 -0.10 -12.41 -5.17
CA ASP A 128 -0.44 -11.10 -5.70
C ASP A 128 -1.32 -11.27 -6.95
N VAL A 129 -2.05 -10.22 -7.27
CA VAL A 129 -2.74 -10.09 -8.57
C VAL A 129 -2.35 -8.77 -9.21
N ALA A 130 -2.42 -8.66 -10.53
CA ALA A 130 -2.10 -7.39 -11.18
C ALA A 130 -3.10 -6.29 -10.80
N ILE A 131 -2.59 -5.08 -10.53
CA ILE A 131 -3.42 -3.88 -10.39
C ILE A 131 -4.12 -3.61 -11.73
N PRO A 132 -5.44 -3.31 -11.75
CA PRO A 132 -6.18 -3.06 -12.99
C PRO A 132 -5.51 -1.98 -13.85
N GLY A 133 -5.22 -2.31 -15.11
CA GLY A 133 -4.58 -1.42 -16.09
C GLY A 133 -3.04 -1.46 -16.10
N ALA A 134 -2.38 -2.01 -15.08
CA ALA A 134 -0.92 -2.01 -14.98
C ALA A 134 -0.23 -2.85 -16.08
N VAL A 135 -0.71 -4.07 -16.31
CA VAL A 135 -0.20 -4.95 -17.39
C VAL A 135 -0.38 -4.30 -18.75
N ASP A 136 -1.60 -3.81 -19.04
CA ASP A 136 -1.93 -3.12 -20.29
C ASP A 136 -1.08 -1.87 -20.54
N PHE A 137 -0.81 -1.08 -19.50
CA PHE A 137 0.06 0.10 -19.62
C PHE A 137 1.51 -0.28 -19.88
N THR A 138 2.06 -1.22 -19.11
CA THR A 138 3.47 -1.63 -19.25
C THR A 138 3.73 -2.29 -20.60
N GLN A 139 2.81 -3.15 -21.08
CA GLN A 139 2.87 -3.71 -22.43
C GLN A 139 2.76 -2.62 -23.51
N TYR A 140 1.88 -1.64 -23.33
CA TYR A 140 1.77 -0.49 -24.23
C TYR A 140 3.08 0.29 -24.31
N ALA A 141 3.68 0.62 -23.17
CA ALA A 141 4.97 1.31 -23.11
C ALA A 141 6.07 0.50 -23.83
N ALA A 142 6.18 -0.79 -23.53
CA ALA A 142 7.12 -1.68 -24.21
C ALA A 142 6.90 -1.73 -25.73
N SER A 143 5.65 -1.76 -26.20
CA SER A 143 5.32 -1.75 -27.63
C SER A 143 5.73 -0.46 -28.36
N LYS A 144 5.88 0.64 -27.61
CA LYS A 144 6.37 1.95 -28.11
C LYS A 144 7.90 2.06 -28.04
N GLY A 145 8.60 0.98 -27.69
CA GLY A 145 10.05 0.97 -27.50
C GLY A 145 10.52 1.65 -26.21
N VAL A 146 9.61 1.90 -25.26
CA VAL A 146 9.92 2.51 -23.97
C VAL A 146 10.34 1.44 -22.99
N LYS A 147 11.46 1.65 -22.28
CA LYS A 147 11.93 0.72 -21.26
C LYS A 147 11.03 0.81 -20.03
N VAL A 148 10.57 -0.34 -19.51
CA VAL A 148 9.79 -0.39 -18.27
C VAL A 148 10.70 -0.82 -17.14
N PHE A 149 10.88 0.01 -16.13
CA PHE A 149 11.60 -0.31 -14.90
C PHE A 149 10.64 -0.45 -13.73
N TYR A 150 10.88 -1.46 -12.90
CA TYR A 150 10.19 -1.72 -11.64
C TYR A 150 11.15 -1.41 -10.49
N VAL A 151 10.86 -0.40 -9.69
CA VAL A 151 11.73 0.05 -8.59
C VAL A 151 11.00 -0.13 -7.27
N THR A 152 11.41 -1.11 -6.48
CA THR A 152 10.62 -1.60 -5.34
C THR A 152 11.39 -1.67 -4.03
N ASN A 153 10.69 -1.50 -2.92
CA ASN A 153 11.24 -1.75 -1.59
C ASN A 153 11.12 -3.20 -1.10
N ARG A 154 10.63 -4.13 -1.93
CA ARG A 154 10.94 -5.55 -1.78
C ARG A 154 12.46 -5.75 -1.73
N VAL A 155 12.92 -6.65 -0.87
CA VAL A 155 14.35 -6.93 -0.69
C VAL A 155 14.87 -7.89 -1.76
N SER A 156 16.20 -7.94 -1.94
CA SER A 156 16.83 -8.80 -2.95
C SER A 156 16.44 -10.29 -2.85
N GLU A 157 16.13 -10.82 -1.66
CA GLU A 157 15.65 -12.21 -1.50
C GLU A 157 14.22 -12.45 -1.99
N GLU A 158 13.41 -11.39 -2.13
CA GLU A 158 12.02 -11.42 -2.61
C GLU A 158 11.95 -11.28 -4.15
N LYS A 159 13.02 -10.77 -4.77
CA LYS A 159 13.11 -10.50 -6.21
C LYS A 159 12.80 -11.72 -7.09
N PRO A 160 13.35 -12.94 -6.87
CA PRO A 160 13.08 -14.07 -7.76
C PRO A 160 11.61 -14.47 -7.81
N ALA A 161 10.96 -14.55 -6.63
CA ALA A 161 9.53 -14.91 -6.54
C ALA A 161 8.66 -13.85 -7.22
N THR A 162 8.97 -12.57 -7.00
CA THR A 162 8.24 -11.44 -7.57
C THR A 162 8.34 -11.41 -9.09
N ILE A 163 9.55 -11.57 -9.66
CA ILE A 163 9.74 -11.57 -11.12
C ILE A 163 8.99 -12.74 -11.77
N GLU A 164 9.03 -13.93 -11.17
CA GLU A 164 8.32 -15.10 -11.72
C GLU A 164 6.81 -14.86 -11.77
N GLU A 165 6.23 -14.32 -10.70
CA GLU A 165 4.81 -13.98 -10.60
C GLU A 165 4.42 -12.88 -11.61
N MET A 166 5.21 -11.80 -11.71
CA MET A 166 4.97 -10.73 -12.67
C MET A 166 5.06 -11.24 -14.12
N LYS A 167 6.03 -12.10 -14.44
CA LYS A 167 6.13 -12.72 -15.78
C LYS A 167 4.89 -13.57 -16.09
N ALA A 168 4.38 -14.32 -15.11
CA ALA A 168 3.16 -15.12 -15.28
C ALA A 168 1.92 -14.26 -15.55
N MET A 169 1.89 -13.01 -15.06
CA MET A 169 0.84 -12.02 -15.34
C MET A 169 1.03 -11.26 -16.66
N GLY A 170 2.12 -11.49 -17.38
CA GLY A 170 2.40 -10.84 -18.67
C GLY A 170 3.06 -9.46 -18.57
N PHE A 171 3.63 -9.09 -17.43
CA PHE A 171 4.46 -7.89 -17.34
C PHE A 171 5.70 -8.03 -18.21
N PRO A 172 6.07 -7.00 -19.00
CA PRO A 172 7.26 -7.05 -19.84
C PRO A 172 8.53 -6.95 -19.00
N PHE A 173 9.51 -7.78 -19.32
CA PHE A 173 10.89 -7.72 -18.84
C PHE A 173 11.84 -7.70 -20.04
N ASP A 174 13.01 -7.09 -19.87
CA ASP A 174 14.06 -7.11 -20.89
C ASP A 174 15.11 -8.17 -20.56
N ASP A 175 15.51 -8.97 -21.56
CA ASP A 175 16.50 -10.04 -21.35
C ASP A 175 17.95 -9.53 -21.28
N LYS A 176 18.21 -8.29 -21.70
CA LYS A 176 19.55 -7.69 -21.80
C LYS A 176 19.81 -6.63 -20.74
N VAL A 177 18.76 -6.01 -20.21
CA VAL A 177 18.83 -4.93 -19.23
C VAL A 177 18.08 -5.37 -17.99
N GLU A 178 18.73 -5.30 -16.83
CA GLU A 178 18.05 -5.51 -15.56
C GLU A 178 17.04 -4.39 -15.32
N THR A 179 15.75 -4.72 -15.35
CA THR A 179 14.64 -3.78 -15.19
C THR A 179 13.96 -3.85 -13.84
N PHE A 180 14.32 -4.80 -12.97
CA PHE A 180 13.75 -4.92 -11.63
C PHE A 180 14.81 -4.58 -10.57
N LEU A 181 14.66 -3.42 -9.93
CA LEU A 181 15.64 -2.87 -9.00
C LEU A 181 15.13 -2.97 -7.55
N ALA A 182 15.65 -3.95 -6.81
CA ALA A 182 15.19 -4.26 -5.46
C ALA A 182 15.99 -3.50 -4.37
N LYS A 183 15.39 -3.29 -3.20
CA LYS A 183 16.09 -2.74 -2.03
C LYS A 183 17.18 -3.71 -1.56
N LYS A 184 18.31 -3.18 -1.12
CA LYS A 184 19.51 -3.93 -0.67
C LYS A 184 20.17 -4.82 -1.75
N GLU A 185 19.82 -4.65 -3.02
CA GLU A 185 20.55 -5.30 -4.12
C GLU A 185 21.92 -4.63 -4.37
N GLN A 186 22.02 -3.33 -4.09
CA GLN A 186 23.27 -2.58 -4.01
C GLN A 186 23.41 -1.90 -2.63
N PRO A 187 24.63 -1.60 -2.15
CA PRO A 187 24.85 -1.01 -0.83
C PRO A 187 24.09 0.31 -0.56
N ASP A 188 23.92 1.14 -1.59
CA ASP A 188 23.24 2.45 -1.52
C ASP A 188 21.75 2.38 -1.92
N TRP A 189 21.23 1.20 -2.24
CA TRP A 189 19.82 1.00 -2.57
C TRP A 189 19.02 0.72 -1.30
N THR A 190 18.77 1.81 -0.55
CA THR A 190 18.00 1.80 0.70
C THR A 190 16.50 1.96 0.43
N SER A 191 15.67 2.32 1.42
CA SER A 191 14.24 2.57 1.20
C SER A 191 13.96 3.80 0.33
N ALA A 192 14.85 4.80 0.40
CA ALA A 192 14.87 5.91 -0.56
C ALA A 192 15.17 5.37 -1.96
N LYS A 193 14.48 5.88 -2.98
CA LYS A 193 14.53 5.33 -4.34
C LYS A 193 15.40 6.15 -5.29
N SER A 194 15.82 7.36 -4.91
CA SER A 194 16.63 8.25 -5.76
C SER A 194 17.91 7.61 -6.30
N THR A 195 18.61 6.76 -5.54
CA THR A 195 19.84 6.09 -6.00
C THR A 195 19.57 5.09 -7.12
N ARG A 196 18.40 4.45 -7.11
CA ARG A 196 17.91 3.58 -8.20
C ARG A 196 17.43 4.39 -9.39
N PHE A 197 16.77 5.52 -9.16
CA PHE A 197 16.41 6.46 -10.24
C PHE A 197 17.65 7.02 -10.93
N ALA A 198 18.68 7.39 -10.17
CA ALA A 198 19.97 7.85 -10.68
C ALA A 198 20.70 6.74 -11.46
N HIS A 199 20.56 5.47 -11.05
CA HIS A 199 21.08 4.35 -11.82
C HIS A 199 20.43 4.26 -13.21
N ILE A 200 19.10 4.40 -13.28
CA ILE A 200 18.35 4.39 -14.54
C ILE A 200 18.71 5.62 -15.40
N ALA A 201 18.77 6.80 -14.78
CA ALA A 201 19.01 8.09 -15.44
C ALA A 201 20.36 8.19 -16.17
N LYS A 202 21.33 7.31 -15.85
CA LYS A 202 22.60 7.21 -16.59
C LYS A 202 22.43 6.82 -18.05
N ASN A 203 21.43 6.00 -18.35
CA ASN A 203 21.26 5.38 -19.66
C ASN A 203 19.88 5.62 -20.27
N TYR A 204 18.93 6.16 -19.51
CA TYR A 204 17.56 6.35 -19.95
C TYR A 204 17.02 7.72 -19.54
N ARG A 205 16.16 8.27 -20.38
CA ARG A 205 15.32 9.41 -20.07
C ARG A 205 14.03 8.92 -19.42
N VAL A 206 13.87 9.15 -18.12
CA VAL A 206 12.65 8.72 -17.43
C VAL A 206 11.55 9.71 -17.73
N VAL A 207 10.51 9.26 -18.43
CA VAL A 207 9.41 10.11 -18.91
C VAL A 207 8.17 10.05 -18.04
N LEU A 208 7.94 8.96 -17.32
CA LEU A 208 6.83 8.84 -16.35
C LEU A 208 7.26 8.05 -15.13
N MET A 209 6.65 8.38 -13.99
CA MET A 209 6.76 7.65 -12.73
C MET A 209 5.37 7.27 -12.22
N PHE A 210 5.22 6.05 -11.71
CA PHE A 210 3.99 5.55 -11.10
C PHE A 210 4.29 5.02 -9.70
N GLY A 211 3.39 5.29 -8.76
CA GLY A 211 3.54 4.92 -7.36
C GLY A 211 2.30 5.19 -6.54
N ASP A 212 2.08 4.45 -5.47
CA ASP A 212 1.03 4.68 -4.49
C ASP A 212 1.55 5.47 -3.27
N ASN A 213 2.86 5.57 -3.11
CA ASN A 213 3.52 6.22 -1.98
C ASN A 213 4.29 7.47 -2.43
N PHE A 214 4.34 8.49 -1.56
CA PHE A 214 5.12 9.70 -1.84
C PHE A 214 6.61 9.39 -2.10
N GLY A 215 7.14 8.33 -1.47
CA GLY A 215 8.50 7.84 -1.64
C GLY A 215 8.83 7.28 -3.02
N ASP A 216 7.82 7.09 -3.88
CA ASP A 216 8.00 6.62 -5.24
C ASP A 216 8.38 7.75 -6.20
N PHE A 217 8.19 9.01 -5.78
CA PHE A 217 8.44 10.20 -6.58
C PHE A 217 9.59 11.04 -6.02
N THR A 218 9.73 11.09 -4.69
CA THR A 218 10.74 11.91 -4.00
C THR A 218 11.26 11.25 -2.74
N ASP A 219 12.53 11.47 -2.42
CA ASP A 219 13.13 11.01 -1.16
C ASP A 219 12.63 11.79 0.07
N LYS A 220 11.93 12.91 -0.15
CA LYS A 220 11.34 13.75 0.91
C LYS A 220 9.99 13.24 1.40
N PHE A 221 9.80 11.92 1.32
CA PHE A 221 8.58 11.27 1.77
C PHE A 221 8.49 11.20 3.30
N ASN A 222 9.60 11.19 4.03
CA ASN A 222 9.54 11.27 5.49
C ASN A 222 9.35 12.72 5.95
N GLY A 223 8.71 12.91 7.11
CA GLY A 223 8.53 14.21 7.73
C GLY A 223 7.18 14.34 8.43
N THR A 224 6.97 15.51 9.03
CA THR A 224 5.67 15.93 9.57
C THR A 224 4.64 16.09 8.46
N LEU A 225 3.36 16.14 8.82
CA LEU A 225 2.27 16.43 7.86
C LEU A 225 2.49 17.74 7.10
N ALA A 226 2.97 18.79 7.79
CA ALA A 226 3.22 20.10 7.19
C ALA A 226 4.40 20.10 6.21
N GLU A 227 5.51 19.41 6.54
CA GLU A 227 6.65 19.27 5.64
C GLU A 227 6.27 18.51 4.39
N ARG A 228 5.51 17.41 4.54
CA ARG A 228 5.02 16.63 3.40
C ARG A 228 4.09 17.45 2.50
N GLN A 229 3.17 18.21 3.09
CA GLN A 229 2.27 19.08 2.33
C GLN A 229 3.04 20.14 1.53
N LYS A 230 4.06 20.74 2.15
CA LYS A 230 4.94 21.71 1.46
C LYS A 230 5.67 21.10 0.27
N GLU A 231 6.17 19.88 0.40
CA GLU A 231 6.85 19.19 -0.70
C GLU A 231 5.86 18.76 -1.80
N PHE A 232 4.67 18.29 -1.43
CA PHE A 232 3.60 18.03 -2.40
C PHE A 232 3.25 19.27 -3.24
N GLU A 233 3.17 20.44 -2.61
CA GLU A 233 2.93 21.73 -3.28
C GLU A 233 4.11 22.19 -4.13
N ALA A 234 5.35 21.95 -3.69
CA ALA A 234 6.54 22.27 -4.46
C ALA A 234 6.60 21.49 -5.78
N ASP A 235 6.10 20.26 -5.77
CA ASP A 235 6.07 19.37 -6.94
C ASP A 235 4.71 19.39 -7.68
N ALA A 236 3.87 20.41 -7.43
CA ALA A 236 2.50 20.48 -7.95
C ALA A 236 2.37 20.29 -9.47
N ALA A 237 3.38 20.71 -10.23
CA ALA A 237 3.41 20.60 -11.69
C ALA A 237 3.58 19.15 -12.21
N HIS A 238 4.10 18.24 -11.39
CA HIS A 238 4.35 16.86 -11.77
C HIS A 238 3.09 15.98 -11.66
N TRP A 239 2.23 16.23 -10.67
CA TRP A 239 1.08 15.38 -10.38
C TRP A 239 0.07 15.32 -11.53
N GLY A 240 -0.20 14.11 -12.03
CA GLY A 240 -1.08 13.88 -13.18
C GLY A 240 -0.48 14.34 -14.53
N HIS A 241 0.76 14.82 -14.53
CA HIS A 241 1.53 15.16 -15.71
C HIS A 241 2.54 14.05 -16.01
N ASP A 242 3.60 13.96 -15.21
CA ASP A 242 4.64 12.94 -15.34
C ASP A 242 4.81 12.06 -14.10
N TRP A 243 4.15 12.42 -12.99
CA TRP A 243 3.94 11.59 -11.81
C TRP A 243 2.49 11.14 -11.73
N ILE A 244 2.27 9.83 -11.83
CA ILE A 244 0.95 9.22 -11.78
C ILE A 244 0.79 8.47 -10.46
N ALA A 245 0.12 9.12 -9.50
CA ALA A 245 -0.15 8.54 -8.20
C ALA A 245 -1.35 7.57 -8.22
N LEU A 246 -1.24 6.47 -7.47
CA LEU A 246 -2.32 5.52 -7.21
C LEU A 246 -2.80 5.66 -5.75
N ALA A 247 -4.05 5.28 -5.50
CA ALA A 247 -4.63 5.35 -4.16
C ALA A 247 -4.35 4.07 -3.38
N ASN A 248 -3.54 4.19 -2.32
CA ASN A 248 -3.35 3.14 -1.31
C ASN A 248 -3.69 3.67 0.08
N PRO A 249 -4.89 3.38 0.62
CA PRO A 249 -5.26 3.77 1.97
C PRO A 249 -4.83 2.77 3.05
N MET A 250 -4.19 1.64 2.68
CA MET A 250 -3.94 0.53 3.61
C MET A 250 -2.66 0.72 4.42
N TYR A 251 -1.62 1.24 3.79
CA TYR A 251 -0.32 1.50 4.41
C TYR A 251 0.45 2.56 3.62
N GLY A 252 1.54 3.05 4.20
CA GLY A 252 2.50 3.87 3.49
C GLY A 252 3.06 4.98 4.35
N SER A 253 3.83 5.88 3.74
CA SER A 253 4.46 6.97 4.47
C SER A 253 3.43 7.97 5.05
N PHE A 254 2.21 7.99 4.51
CA PHE A 254 1.11 8.80 5.06
C PHE A 254 0.70 8.32 6.46
N GLU A 255 0.75 7.01 6.70
CA GLU A 255 0.31 6.40 7.95
C GLU A 255 1.22 6.81 9.12
N SER A 256 2.52 6.92 8.84
CA SER A 256 3.53 7.22 9.84
C SER A 256 3.77 8.72 10.10
N ALA A 257 3.28 9.58 9.21
CA ALA A 257 3.47 11.03 9.30
C ALA A 257 2.87 11.65 10.59
N PRO A 258 1.66 11.27 11.07
CA PRO A 258 1.11 11.81 12.32
C PRO A 258 1.99 11.60 13.55
N PHE A 259 2.79 10.54 13.57
CA PHE A 259 3.71 10.23 14.67
C PHE A 259 5.19 10.35 14.27
N ASN A 260 5.49 11.12 13.23
CA ASN A 260 6.84 11.43 12.75
C ASN A 260 7.71 10.18 12.49
N SER A 261 7.10 9.09 12.02
CA SER A 261 7.77 7.79 11.83
C SER A 261 8.46 7.24 13.09
N ASN A 262 7.98 7.63 14.28
CA ASN A 262 8.45 7.11 15.55
C ASN A 262 7.84 5.73 15.85
N TYR A 263 8.38 4.69 15.21
CA TYR A 263 7.97 3.30 15.43
C TYR A 263 8.36 2.73 16.81
N LYS A 264 8.93 3.54 17.71
CA LYS A 264 9.11 3.15 19.12
C LYS A 264 7.84 3.29 19.94
N LEU A 265 6.86 4.06 19.45
CA LEU A 265 5.53 4.16 20.06
C LEU A 265 4.80 2.82 19.97
N SER A 266 4.07 2.48 21.01
CA SER A 266 3.12 1.36 20.99
C SER A 266 2.01 1.58 19.95
N PRO A 267 1.32 0.52 19.48
CA PRO A 267 0.20 0.67 18.56
C PRO A 267 -0.87 1.65 19.04
N ASP A 268 -1.19 1.64 20.34
CA ASP A 268 -2.19 2.55 20.94
C ASP A 268 -1.73 4.01 20.92
N GLU A 269 -0.44 4.26 21.17
CA GLU A 269 0.14 5.61 21.08
C GLU A 269 0.16 6.10 19.63
N GLN A 270 0.54 5.26 18.66
CA GLN A 270 0.48 5.60 17.24
C GLN A 270 -0.96 5.94 16.82
N ARG A 271 -1.94 5.14 17.26
CA ARG A 271 -3.37 5.38 17.03
C ARG A 271 -3.83 6.71 17.63
N ALA A 272 -3.40 7.03 18.85
CA ALA A 272 -3.72 8.31 19.48
C ALA A 272 -3.19 9.51 18.68
N GLU A 273 -1.97 9.44 18.15
CA GLU A 273 -1.43 10.49 17.27
C GLU A 273 -2.18 10.61 15.94
N LYS A 274 -2.58 9.48 15.33
CA LYS A 274 -3.44 9.49 14.14
C LYS A 274 -4.77 10.20 14.40
N ILE A 275 -5.42 9.94 15.55
CA ILE A 275 -6.67 10.61 15.92
C ILE A 275 -6.47 12.12 16.09
N LYS A 276 -5.38 12.55 16.75
CA LYS A 276 -5.06 13.98 16.95
C LYS A 276 -4.82 14.72 15.62
N ALA A 277 -4.34 14.02 14.60
CA ALA A 277 -4.10 14.59 13.28
C ALA A 277 -5.39 14.82 12.47
N LEU A 278 -6.51 14.21 12.85
CA LEU A 278 -7.80 14.43 12.19
C LEU A 278 -8.41 15.77 12.60
N THR A 279 -9.18 16.36 11.69
CA THR A 279 -9.98 17.58 11.97
C THR A 279 -11.45 17.19 12.13
N PRO A 280 -11.92 16.85 13.35
CA PRO A 280 -13.32 16.49 13.55
C PRO A 280 -14.22 17.72 13.49
N TRP A 281 -15.44 17.55 12.97
CA TRP A 281 -16.51 18.52 13.17
C TRP A 281 -16.87 18.61 14.66
N SER A 282 -17.11 19.82 15.17
CA SER A 282 -17.44 20.09 16.57
C SER A 282 -18.82 19.55 17.00
N GLY A 283 -19.64 19.07 16.07
CA GLY A 283 -21.03 18.70 16.35
C GLY A 283 -21.95 19.90 16.57
N GLN A 284 -21.47 21.10 16.21
CA GLN A 284 -22.16 22.39 16.27
C GLN A 284 -22.00 23.13 14.95
#